data_AF-A0A943B0C1-F1
#
_entry.id   AF-A0A943B0C1-F1
#
_cell.length_a   1.000
_cell.length_b   1.000
_cell.length_c   1.000
_cell.angle_alpha   90.00
_cell.angle_beta   90.00
_cell.angle_gamma   90.00
#
_symmetry.space_group_name_H-M   'P 1'
#
loop_
_entity.id
_entity.type
_entity.pdbx_description
1 polymer ?
#
loop_
_entity_poly.entity_id
_entity_poly.type
_entity_poly.pdbx_seq_one_letter_code
_entity_poly.pdbx_strand_id
1 'polypeptide(L)'
;MREQKEIICKDGIYYCPVCGSKKITINTSTALNKSEDANTGKYIDILKNKPYRMSNREKAAAYDRASTEGVGCWNYECRKCGWISETLTE
;
A
#
# COMPACT_ATOMS: atom_id res chain seq x y z
N MET A 1 -5.96 -26.69 8.65
CA MET A 1 -6.06 -25.32 8.09
C MET A 1 -6.53 -24.42 9.22
N ARG A 2 -5.82 -23.33 9.56
CA ARG A 2 -6.26 -22.40 10.60
C ARG A 2 -7.35 -21.51 9.98
N GLU A 3 -8.50 -21.36 10.64
CA GLU A 3 -9.52 -20.41 10.21
C GLU A 3 -8.90 -19.00 10.10
N GLN A 4 -8.86 -18.47 8.90
CA GLN A 4 -8.52 -17.07 8.68
C GLN A 4 -9.69 -16.22 9.13
N LYS A 5 -9.44 -15.36 10.12
CA LYS A 5 -10.43 -14.42 10.61
C LYS A 5 -10.37 -13.17 9.75
N GLU A 6 -11.50 -12.76 9.19
CA GLU A 6 -11.65 -11.52 8.42
C GLU A 6 -11.87 -10.29 9.31
N ILE A 7 -11.57 -9.10 8.80
CA ILE A 7 -11.86 -7.85 9.52
C ILE A 7 -13.38 -7.69 9.74
N ILE A 8 -13.79 -7.20 10.90
CA ILE A 8 -15.20 -6.91 11.16
C ILE A 8 -15.45 -5.43 10.86
N CYS A 9 -16.31 -5.13 9.88
CA CYS A 9 -16.78 -3.76 9.62
C CYS A 9 -18.26 -3.63 10.04
N LYS A 10 -18.57 -2.64 10.89
CA LYS A 10 -19.93 -2.31 11.31
C LYS A 10 -20.11 -0.80 11.30
N ASP A 11 -21.08 -0.31 10.54
CA ASP A 11 -21.38 1.12 10.39
C ASP A 11 -20.15 1.96 10.00
N GLY A 12 -19.29 1.41 9.13
CA GLY A 12 -18.03 2.05 8.71
C GLY A 12 -16.89 2.00 9.73
N ILE A 13 -17.09 1.35 10.88
CA ILE A 13 -16.07 1.19 11.93
C ILE A 13 -15.46 -0.21 11.84
N TYR A 14 -14.14 -0.28 11.80
CA TYR A 14 -13.38 -1.53 11.75
C TYR A 14 -13.02 -2.04 13.15
N TYR A 15 -13.20 -3.35 13.36
CA TYR A 15 -12.95 -4.04 14.62
C TYR A 15 -12.08 -5.27 14.40
N CYS A 16 -11.14 -5.48 15.32
CA CYS A 16 -10.31 -6.69 15.34
C CYS A 16 -11.18 -7.93 15.60
N PRO A 17 -11.11 -8.98 14.76
CA PRO A 17 -11.88 -10.20 14.97
C PRO A 17 -11.36 -11.08 16.12
N VAL A 18 -10.19 -10.76 16.67
CA VAL A 18 -9.58 -11.51 17.78
C VAL A 18 -9.92 -10.90 19.13
N CYS A 19 -9.83 -9.58 19.26
CA CYS A 19 -9.95 -8.89 20.56
C CYS A 19 -11.02 -7.78 20.60
N GLY A 20 -11.76 -7.56 19.52
CA GLY A 20 -12.81 -6.53 19.42
C GLY A 20 -12.31 -5.09 19.44
N SER A 21 -11.00 -4.85 19.38
CA SER A 21 -10.45 -3.49 19.41
C SER A 21 -10.73 -2.71 18.14
N LYS A 22 -11.03 -1.42 18.29
CA LYS A 22 -11.11 -0.43 17.19
C LYS A 22 -9.74 0.11 16.74
N LYS A 23 -8.64 -0.28 17.41
CA LYS A 23 -7.28 0.20 17.10
C LYS A 23 -6.73 -0.55 15.88
N ILE A 24 -7.32 -0.28 14.72
CA ILE A 24 -6.94 -0.88 13.44
C ILE A 24 -6.11 0.11 12.62
N THR A 25 -5.00 -0.37 12.06
CA THR A 25 -4.23 0.29 11.00
C THR A 25 -4.65 -0.34 9.67
N ILE A 26 -4.83 0.48 8.64
CA ILE A 26 -4.88 0.01 7.25
C ILE A 26 -3.51 0.28 6.66
N ASN A 27 -2.79 -0.75 6.26
CA ASN A 27 -1.55 -0.58 5.51
C ASN A 27 -1.90 -0.70 4.04
N THR A 28 -1.73 0.38 3.28
CA THR A 28 -1.93 0.40 1.84
C THR A 28 -0.59 0.31 1.12
N SER A 29 -0.61 -0.22 -0.09
CA SER A 29 0.49 -0.21 -1.04
C SER A 29 -0.09 0.27 -2.36
N THR A 30 0.44 1.37 -2.88
CA THR A 30 0.06 1.92 -4.18
C THR A 30 1.11 1.57 -5.24
N ALA A 31 0.64 1.31 -6.47
CA ALA A 31 1.53 1.06 -7.59
C ALA A 31 2.20 2.37 -8.05
N LEU A 32 3.53 2.39 -8.06
CA LEU A 32 4.32 3.49 -8.59
C LEU A 32 4.84 3.15 -9.99
N ASN A 33 4.52 3.99 -10.96
CA ASN A 33 5.09 3.90 -12.29
C ASN A 33 6.51 4.48 -12.30
N LYS A 34 7.43 3.76 -12.95
CA LYS A 34 8.81 4.20 -13.18
C LYS A 34 9.13 4.03 -14.65
N SER A 35 9.86 5.00 -15.21
CA SER A 35 10.35 4.95 -16.58
C SER A 35 11.82 4.59 -16.56
N GLU A 36 12.21 3.62 -17.39
CA GLU A 36 13.57 3.10 -17.49
C GLU A 36 14.01 3.06 -18.95
N ASP A 37 15.29 3.31 -19.17
CA ASP A 37 15.95 3.01 -20.44
C ASP A 37 16.01 1.49 -20.64
N ALA A 38 15.40 0.98 -21.72
CA ALA A 38 15.29 -0.46 -21.95
C ALA A 38 16.65 -1.16 -22.16
N ASN A 39 17.69 -0.43 -22.59
CA ASN A 39 19.00 -1.02 -22.87
C ASN A 39 19.93 -0.97 -21.65
N THR A 40 19.81 0.07 -20.82
CA THR A 40 20.72 0.30 -19.69
C THR A 40 20.07 0.05 -18.32
N GLY A 41 18.74 -0.10 -18.25
CA GLY A 41 17.98 -0.23 -17.00
C GLY A 41 18.03 1.01 -16.09
N LYS A 42 18.53 2.13 -16.60
CA LYS A 42 18.62 3.38 -15.83
C LYS A 42 17.26 4.06 -15.81
N TYR A 43 16.84 4.52 -14.64
CA TYR A 43 15.68 5.38 -14.53
C TYR A 43 15.83 6.65 -15.37
N ILE A 44 14.79 7.01 -16.11
CA ILE A 44 14.73 8.19 -16.97
C ILE A 44 13.63 9.14 -16.50
N ASP A 45 13.96 10.44 -16.45
CA ASP A 45 12.96 11.51 -16.42
C ASP A 45 12.50 11.77 -17.86
N ILE A 46 11.26 11.38 -18.17
CA ILE A 46 10.67 11.47 -19.52
C ILE A 46 10.54 12.92 -20.01
N LEU A 47 10.41 13.90 -19.11
CA LEU A 47 10.27 15.30 -19.49
C LEU A 47 11.62 15.90 -19.88
N LYS A 48 12.69 15.45 -19.23
CA LYS A 48 14.06 15.94 -19.48
C LYS A 48 14.88 15.05 -20.42
N ASN A 49 14.35 13.86 -20.75
CA ASN A 49 15.02 12.79 -21.48
C ASN A 49 16.44 12.51 -20.96
N LYS A 50 16.58 12.40 -19.63
CA LYS A 50 17.88 12.22 -18.96
C LYS A 50 17.78 11.13 -17.89
N PRO A 51 18.88 10.40 -17.62
CA PRO A 51 18.96 9.55 -16.45
C PRO A 51 18.66 10.35 -15.19
N TYR A 52 17.75 9.84 -14.38
CA TYR A 52 17.25 10.55 -13.22
C TYR A 52 16.89 9.57 -12.12
N ARG A 53 17.28 9.91 -10.88
CA ARG A 53 16.97 9.13 -9.70
C ARG A 53 16.16 10.00 -8.77
N MET A 54 14.91 9.61 -8.53
CA MET A 54 14.05 10.27 -7.54
C MET A 54 14.73 10.27 -6.16
N SER A 55 14.79 11.44 -5.54
CA SER A 55 15.07 11.58 -4.12
C SER A 55 13.97 10.92 -3.29
N ASN A 56 14.25 10.66 -2.00
CA ASN A 56 13.24 10.10 -1.10
C ASN A 56 12.00 11.00 -0.98
N ARG A 57 12.18 12.33 -1.06
CA ARG A 57 11.07 13.28 -1.05
C ARG A 57 10.18 13.15 -2.28
N GLU A 58 10.77 12.96 -3.45
CA GLU A 58 10.02 12.81 -4.70
C GLU A 58 9.30 11.46 -4.75
N LYS A 59 9.89 10.40 -4.19
CA LYS A 59 9.23 9.11 -4.03
C LYS A 59 8.00 9.20 -3.13
N ALA A 60 8.11 9.88 -1.98
CA ALA A 60 6.98 10.11 -1.09
C ALA A 60 5.88 10.90 -1.80
N ALA A 61 6.23 11.99 -2.49
CA ALA A 61 5.27 12.78 -3.24
C ALA A 61 4.64 12.01 -4.41
N ALA A 62 5.37 11.11 -5.06
CA ALA A 62 4.83 10.23 -6.09
C ALA A 62 3.85 9.20 -5.50
N TYR A 63 4.16 8.67 -4.30
CA TYR A 63 3.30 7.75 -3.57
C TYR A 63 2.00 8.42 -3.15
N ASP A 64 2.06 9.62 -2.57
CA ASP A 64 0.89 10.39 -2.16
C ASP A 64 -0.02 10.77 -3.36
N ARG A 65 0.58 10.94 -4.54
CA ARG A 65 -0.15 11.19 -5.80
C ARG A 65 -0.68 9.94 -6.47
N ALA A 66 -0.16 8.76 -6.12
CA ALA A 66 -0.64 7.52 -6.70
C ALA A 66 -2.03 7.23 -6.14
N SER A 67 -3.02 7.17 -7.03
CA SER A 67 -4.39 6.81 -6.64
C SER A 67 -4.42 5.36 -6.15
N THR A 68 -5.26 5.09 -5.16
CA THR A 68 -5.62 3.73 -4.77
C THR A 68 -6.58 3.08 -5.76
N GLU A 69 -7.20 3.86 -6.66
CA GLU A 69 -8.10 3.33 -7.67
C GLU A 69 -7.32 2.51 -8.71
N GLY A 70 -7.38 1.18 -8.57
CA GLY A 70 -7.22 0.24 -9.66
C GLY A 70 -5.97 -0.64 -9.71
N VAL A 71 -4.98 -0.53 -8.80
CA VAL A 71 -3.88 -1.53 -8.69
C VAL A 71 -3.22 -1.45 -7.29
N GLY A 72 -4.02 -1.47 -6.22
CA GLY A 72 -3.54 -1.38 -4.84
C GLY A 72 -3.57 -2.71 -4.11
N CYS A 73 -2.66 -2.91 -3.15
CA CYS A 73 -2.80 -3.96 -2.14
C CYS A 73 -2.98 -3.31 -0.77
N TRP A 74 -3.79 -3.89 0.11
CA TRP A 74 -3.87 -3.42 1.50
C TRP A 74 -4.12 -4.55 2.48
N ASN A 75 -3.80 -4.31 3.75
CA ASN A 75 -4.18 -5.20 4.84
C ASN A 75 -4.57 -4.41 6.08
N TYR A 76 -5.16 -5.11 7.04
CA TYR A 76 -5.56 -4.56 8.33
C TYR A 76 -4.66 -5.13 9.43
N GLU A 77 -4.20 -4.27 10.32
CA GLU A 77 -3.42 -4.66 11.49
C GLU A 77 -4.05 -4.15 12.78
N CYS A 78 -4.24 -5.03 13.76
CA CYS A 78 -4.67 -4.65 15.09
C CYS A 78 -3.49 -4.26 15.98
N ARG A 79 -3.37 -2.96 16.28
CA ARG A 79 -2.33 -2.43 17.18
C ARG A 79 -2.46 -2.88 18.64
N LYS A 80 -3.56 -3.56 19.03
CA LYS A 80 -3.76 -4.08 20.39
C LYS A 80 -3.24 -5.50 20.57
N CYS A 81 -3.44 -6.38 19.58
CA CYS A 81 -3.13 -7.82 19.72
C CYS A 81 -2.24 -8.38 18.60
N GLY A 82 -1.83 -7.54 17.64
CA GLY A 82 -0.95 -7.94 16.55
C GLY A 82 -1.62 -8.82 15.48
N TRP A 83 -2.94 -8.98 15.48
CA TRP A 83 -3.64 -9.65 14.39
C TRP A 83 -3.45 -8.87 13.08
N ILE A 84 -3.11 -9.58 12.01
CA ILE A 84 -2.93 -9.05 10.65
C ILE A 84 -3.89 -9.81 9.74
N SER A 85 -4.66 -9.12 8.91
CA SER A 85 -5.51 -9.73 7.89
C SER A 85 -4.68 -10.30 6.75
N GLU A 86 -5.33 -11.06 5.87
CA GLU A 86 -4.77 -11.30 4.55
C GLU A 86 -4.58 -9.99 3.77
N THR A 87 -3.68 -10.03 2.80
CA THR A 87 -3.50 -8.94 1.84
C THR A 87 -4.64 -8.99 0.84
N LEU A 88 -5.41 -7.90 0.80
CA LEU A 88 -6.46 -7.65 -0.17
C LEU A 88 -5.87 -6.94 -1.38
N THR A 89 -6.45 -7.18 -2.54
CA THR A 89 -6.03 -6.59 -3.82
C THR A 89 -7.27 -6.19 -4.62
N GLU A 90 -7.18 -5.06 -5.34
CA GLU A 90 -8.17 -4.62 -6.34
C GLU A 90 -7.67 -4.87 -7.76
#